data_AF-A0A7Y7HTW4-F1
#
_entry.id   AF-A0A7Y7HTW4-F1
#
_cell.length_a   1.000
_cell.length_b   1.000
_cell.length_c   1.000
_cell.angle_alpha   90.00
_cell.angle_beta   90.00
_cell.angle_gamma   90.00
#
_symmetry.space_group_name_H-M   'P 1'
#
loop_
_entity.id
_entity.type
_entity.pdbx_description
1 polymer ?
#
loop_
_entity_poly.entity_id
_entity_poly.type
_entity_poly.pdbx_seq_one_letter_code
_entity_poly.pdbx_strand_id
1 'polypeptide(L)'
;MKNRRALLMMALAVAFGLAAVALASRWLLRQAPGASNKIVVAALDVNLGQRLTPEMLKQIDWPAETLPRGALRDGGKLVGRVLRTSVLRDEPLSEAKLAPAGTLGGLSALIAEGKRAITVRVNDVVGVAGFALPGNFVDIIVNTQSNERAISKIVLERILVLAVAQEVGRDETKPRVVNAVTLEVTPAQAENLDLARSVGTLSLVLRNQVDPRPGTTEGATKGTLLGAHEAPPAATPVAEPPPAAPPARPRMQVANAAPRARSCVGVIAGVQRTQECL
;
A
#
# COMPACT_ATOMS: atom_id res chain seq x y z
N MET A 1 78.73 -45.79 22.62
CA MET A 1 77.89 -45.16 21.56
C MET A 1 76.64 -45.98 21.18
N LYS A 2 75.98 -46.69 22.13
CA LYS A 2 74.91 -47.65 21.79
C LYS A 2 73.48 -47.06 21.79
N ASN A 3 73.28 -45.88 22.38
CA ASN A 3 71.94 -45.28 22.56
C ASN A 3 71.65 -44.10 21.61
N ARG A 4 72.61 -43.73 20.75
CA ARG A 4 72.49 -42.57 19.85
C ARG A 4 71.39 -42.76 18.80
N ARG A 5 71.19 -44.00 18.35
CA ARG A 5 70.09 -44.38 17.43
C ARG A 5 68.72 -44.28 18.09
N ALA A 6 68.60 -44.69 19.35
CA ALA A 6 67.36 -44.59 20.11
C ALA A 6 66.98 -43.13 20.41
N LEU A 7 67.96 -42.30 20.79
CA LEU A 7 67.77 -40.86 20.98
C LEU A 7 67.38 -40.15 19.68
N LEU A 8 67.99 -40.51 18.55
CA LEU A 8 67.61 -39.97 17.24
C LEU A 8 66.19 -40.37 16.82
N MET A 9 65.77 -41.62 17.06
CA MET A 9 64.42 -42.08 16.78
C MET A 9 63.37 -41.38 17.66
N MET A 10 63.69 -41.15 18.93
CA MET A 10 62.82 -40.41 19.85
C MET A 10 62.69 -38.94 19.43
N ALA A 11 63.79 -38.28 19.08
CA ALA A 11 63.78 -36.90 18.58
C ALA A 11 62.97 -36.78 17.27
N LEU A 12 63.11 -37.74 16.37
CA LEU A 12 62.37 -37.79 15.10
C LEU A 12 60.86 -37.96 15.35
N ALA A 13 60.46 -38.87 16.25
CA ALA A 13 59.06 -39.07 16.60
C ALA A 13 58.42 -37.82 17.21
N VAL A 14 59.13 -37.13 18.10
CA VAL A 14 58.67 -35.85 18.68
C VAL A 14 58.56 -34.77 17.62
N ALA A 15 59.51 -34.68 16.68
CA ALA A 15 59.47 -33.72 15.59
C ALA A 15 58.27 -33.95 14.66
N PHE A 16 57.97 -35.20 14.29
CA PHE A 16 56.77 -35.51 13.50
C PHE A 16 55.47 -35.25 14.26
N GLY A 17 55.43 -35.54 15.57
CA GLY A 17 54.28 -35.23 16.42
C GLY A 17 54.01 -33.71 16.47
N LEU A 18 55.05 -32.91 16.70
CA LEU A 18 54.94 -31.44 16.69
C LEU A 18 54.56 -30.90 15.31
N ALA A 19 55.11 -31.45 14.23
CA ALA A 19 54.76 -31.06 12.87
C ALA A 19 53.29 -31.37 12.56
N ALA A 20 52.79 -32.55 12.94
CA ALA A 20 51.40 -32.95 12.76
C ALA A 20 50.45 -32.04 13.54
N VAL A 21 50.76 -31.74 14.81
CA VAL A 21 49.97 -30.81 15.63
C VAL A 21 49.98 -29.41 15.05
N ALA A 22 51.14 -28.92 14.59
CA ALA A 22 51.26 -27.60 13.96
C ALA A 22 50.46 -27.52 12.65
N LEU A 23 50.50 -28.56 11.82
CA LEU A 23 49.73 -28.64 10.57
C LEU A 23 48.22 -28.72 10.84
N ALA A 24 47.79 -29.56 11.77
CA ALA A 24 46.39 -29.71 12.16
C ALA A 24 45.84 -28.41 12.78
N SER A 25 46.60 -27.77 13.67
CA SER A 25 46.26 -26.47 14.24
C SER A 25 46.14 -25.41 13.13
N ARG A 26 47.09 -25.36 12.20
CA ARG A 26 47.05 -24.38 11.11
C ARG A 26 45.91 -24.62 10.13
N TRP A 27 45.52 -25.88 9.90
CA TRP A 27 44.36 -26.23 9.09
C TRP A 27 43.06 -25.81 9.79
N LEU A 28 42.92 -26.12 11.09
CA LEU A 28 41.76 -25.75 11.89
C LEU A 28 41.61 -24.23 12.06
N LEU A 29 42.71 -23.50 12.27
CA LEU A 29 42.70 -22.03 12.35
C LEU A 29 42.46 -21.36 10.98
N ARG A 30 42.83 -22.00 9.87
CA ARG A 30 42.50 -21.50 8.51
C ARG A 30 41.05 -21.78 8.13
N GLN A 31 40.41 -22.71 8.81
CA GLN A 31 38.98 -22.99 8.71
C GLN A 31 38.16 -22.06 9.60
N ALA A 32 38.63 -20.82 9.80
CA ALA A 32 37.79 -19.74 10.28
C ALA A 32 36.56 -19.65 9.34
N PRO A 33 35.35 -19.51 9.90
CA PRO A 33 34.11 -19.55 9.13
C PRO A 33 34.20 -18.55 7.97
N GLY A 34 33.93 -19.05 6.75
CA GLY A 34 34.24 -18.38 5.50
C GLY A 34 33.70 -16.95 5.42
N ALA A 35 34.49 -16.07 4.79
CA ALA A 35 34.16 -14.70 4.37
C ALA A 35 32.99 -14.08 5.17
N SER A 36 33.28 -13.57 6.37
CA SER A 36 32.26 -12.85 7.14
C SER A 36 31.89 -11.56 6.39
N ASN A 37 30.61 -11.40 6.10
CA ASN A 37 30.08 -10.13 5.63
C ASN A 37 29.64 -9.33 6.84
N LYS A 38 30.14 -8.11 6.98
CA LYS A 38 29.65 -7.19 8.00
C LYS A 38 28.23 -6.74 7.65
N ILE A 39 27.29 -6.97 8.56
CA ILE A 39 25.92 -6.45 8.46
C ILE A 39 25.64 -5.49 9.59
N VAL A 40 24.72 -4.56 9.37
CA VAL A 40 24.24 -3.64 10.40
C VAL A 40 23.02 -4.24 11.08
N VAL A 41 23.08 -4.32 12.40
CA VAL A 41 21.99 -4.71 13.29
C VAL A 41 21.65 -3.55 14.23
N ALA A 42 20.46 -3.59 14.81
CA ALA A 42 20.06 -2.63 15.83
C ALA A 42 20.80 -2.92 17.16
N ALA A 43 21.38 -1.89 17.78
CA ALA A 43 22.06 -2.01 19.08
C ALA A 43 21.07 -2.06 20.27
N LEU A 44 19.86 -1.54 20.08
CA LEU A 44 18.77 -1.44 21.05
C LEU A 44 17.42 -1.51 20.34
N ASP A 45 16.34 -1.64 21.11
CA ASP A 45 14.98 -1.64 20.56
C ASP A 45 14.62 -0.25 20.05
N VAL A 46 14.31 -0.15 18.76
CA VAL A 46 13.97 1.11 18.09
C VAL A 46 12.54 1.02 17.57
N ASN A 47 11.73 2.01 17.92
CA ASN A 47 10.33 2.05 17.53
C ASN A 47 10.15 2.55 16.09
N LEU A 48 9.05 2.15 15.45
CA LEU A 48 8.61 2.72 14.17
C LEU A 48 8.51 4.25 14.24
N GLY A 49 8.86 4.92 13.13
CA GLY A 49 8.86 6.38 13.03
C GLY A 49 10.05 7.09 13.68
N GLN A 50 10.92 6.39 14.42
CA GLN A 50 12.16 6.96 14.95
C GLN A 50 13.25 7.08 13.89
N ARG A 51 14.05 8.16 14.02
CA ARG A 51 15.24 8.40 13.23
C ARG A 51 16.43 7.64 13.83
N LEU A 52 17.17 6.93 12.99
CA LEU A 52 18.34 6.16 13.38
C LEU A 52 19.52 7.08 13.70
N THR A 53 20.06 6.93 14.91
CA THR A 53 21.31 7.56 15.34
C THR A 53 22.47 6.56 15.24
N PRO A 54 23.73 7.01 15.20
CA PRO A 54 24.89 6.11 15.18
C PRO A 54 24.93 5.15 16.38
N GLU A 55 24.43 5.57 17.54
CA GLU A 55 24.38 4.79 18.78
C GLU A 55 23.41 3.60 18.70
N MET A 56 22.39 3.70 17.84
CA MET A 56 21.39 2.65 17.62
C MET A 56 21.87 1.58 16.64
N LEU A 57 23.02 1.76 16.01
CA LEU A 57 23.54 0.89 14.95
C LEU A 57 24.79 0.16 15.43
N LYS A 58 24.84 -1.14 15.17
CA LYS A 58 26.00 -1.99 15.45
C LYS A 58 26.32 -2.82 14.23
N GLN A 59 27.60 -2.96 13.91
CA GLN A 59 28.04 -3.88 12.86
C GLN A 59 28.51 -5.18 13.49
N ILE A 60 28.02 -6.30 12.95
CA ILE A 60 28.44 -7.64 13.37
C ILE A 60 28.90 -8.45 12.16
N ASP A 61 29.85 -9.34 12.40
CA ASP A 61 30.31 -10.30 11.41
C ASP A 61 29.25 -11.40 11.24
N TRP A 62 28.77 -11.59 10.01
CA TRP A 62 27.76 -12.59 9.67
C TRP A 62 28.28 -13.57 8.62
N PRO A 63 28.05 -14.89 8.74
CA PRO A 63 28.47 -15.86 7.74
C PRO A 63 27.85 -15.58 6.36
N ALA A 64 28.65 -15.59 5.29
CA ALA A 64 28.15 -15.31 3.95
C ALA A 64 27.01 -16.24 3.49
N GLU A 65 27.01 -17.50 3.95
CA GLU A 65 26.06 -18.53 3.55
C GLU A 65 24.64 -18.32 4.12
N THR A 66 24.51 -17.60 5.24
CA THR A 66 23.24 -17.40 5.96
C THR A 66 22.83 -15.93 5.99
N LEU A 67 23.34 -15.11 5.07
CA LEU A 67 23.05 -13.68 5.03
C LEU A 67 21.55 -13.45 4.78
N PRO A 68 20.84 -12.71 5.67
CA PRO A 68 19.46 -12.34 5.43
C PRO A 68 19.31 -11.53 4.14
N ARG A 69 18.27 -11.82 3.35
CA ARG A 69 18.01 -11.10 2.10
C ARG A 69 17.75 -9.62 2.40
N GLY A 70 18.47 -8.74 1.72
CA GLY A 70 18.33 -7.29 1.88
C GLY A 70 19.02 -6.71 3.12
N ALA A 71 19.89 -7.47 3.81
CA ALA A 71 20.67 -6.96 4.94
C ALA A 71 21.62 -5.84 4.49
N LEU A 72 21.59 -4.72 5.21
CA LEU A 72 22.40 -3.55 4.94
C LEU A 72 23.79 -3.71 5.57
N ARG A 73 24.83 -3.28 4.85
CA ARG A 73 26.24 -3.43 5.26
C ARG A 73 26.88 -2.11 5.67
N ASP A 74 26.35 -1.01 5.16
CA ASP A 74 26.89 0.33 5.37
C ASP A 74 26.03 1.08 6.38
N GLY A 75 26.54 1.22 7.61
CA GLY A 75 25.85 1.94 8.67
C GLY A 75 25.80 3.46 8.45
N GLY A 76 26.77 4.02 7.71
CA GLY A 76 26.84 5.47 7.46
C GLY A 76 25.66 5.98 6.65
N LYS A 77 25.16 5.17 5.71
CA LYS A 77 23.96 5.47 4.90
C LYS A 77 22.64 5.34 5.67
N LEU A 78 22.66 4.74 6.87
CA LEU A 78 21.47 4.53 7.69
C LEU A 78 21.26 5.65 8.71
N VAL A 79 22.32 6.36 9.07
CA VAL A 79 22.23 7.50 9.99
C VAL A 79 21.30 8.55 9.40
N GLY A 80 20.31 8.98 10.17
CA GLY A 80 19.31 9.96 9.74
C GLY A 80 18.12 9.38 8.96
N ARG A 81 18.18 8.11 8.54
CA ARG A 81 17.01 7.38 8.00
C ARG A 81 16.00 7.11 9.11
N VAL A 82 14.75 6.87 8.72
CA VAL A 82 13.64 6.63 9.66
C VAL A 82 13.15 5.20 9.49
N LEU A 83 12.77 4.55 10.59
CA LEU A 83 12.17 3.22 10.54
C LEU A 83 10.68 3.30 10.18
N ARG A 84 10.21 2.38 9.34
CA ARG A 84 8.78 2.16 9.06
C ARG A 84 8.17 1.07 9.93
N THR A 85 9.01 0.21 10.50
CA THR A 85 8.63 -0.88 11.40
C THR A 85 9.50 -0.84 12.65
N SER A 86 8.98 -1.24 13.79
CA SER A 86 9.80 -1.41 14.99
C SER A 86 10.81 -2.53 14.79
N VAL A 87 12.01 -2.36 15.34
CA VAL A 87 13.13 -3.30 15.23
C VAL A 87 13.68 -3.55 16.63
N LEU A 88 13.91 -4.81 16.96
CA LEU A 88 14.46 -5.22 18.25
C LEU A 88 15.98 -5.23 18.22
N ARG A 89 16.60 -5.22 19.40
CA ARG A 89 18.04 -5.40 19.56
C ARG A 89 18.53 -6.65 18.81
N ASP A 90 19.72 -6.54 18.22
CA ASP A 90 20.44 -7.55 17.44
C ASP A 90 19.70 -8.01 16.16
N GLU A 91 18.61 -7.33 15.79
CA GLU A 91 17.87 -7.63 14.57
C GLU A 91 18.55 -6.98 13.34
N PRO A 92 18.74 -7.71 12.23
CA PRO A 92 19.29 -7.17 10.99
C PRO A 92 18.41 -6.09 10.37
N LEU A 93 19.05 -4.97 10.01
CA LEU A 93 18.41 -3.88 9.29
C LEU A 93 18.41 -4.16 7.78
N SER A 94 17.26 -3.91 7.17
CA SER A 94 17.04 -4.07 5.73
C SER A 94 16.31 -2.87 5.15
N GLU A 95 16.44 -2.66 3.84
CA GLU A 95 15.82 -1.52 3.15
C GLU A 95 14.28 -1.52 3.31
N ALA A 96 13.67 -2.72 3.40
CA ALA A 96 12.23 -2.88 3.59
C ALA A 96 11.71 -2.31 4.92
N LYS A 97 12.57 -2.22 5.94
CA LYS A 97 12.24 -1.67 7.26
C LYS A 97 12.45 -0.16 7.34
N LEU A 98 13.08 0.44 6.33
CA LEU A 98 13.42 1.86 6.30
C LEU A 98 12.42 2.65 5.46
N ALA A 99 12.23 3.90 5.87
CA ALA A 99 11.50 4.89 5.10
C ALA A 99 12.35 5.38 3.92
N PRO A 100 11.72 5.79 2.79
CA PRO A 100 12.43 6.35 1.64
C PRO A 100 13.39 7.46 2.05
N ALA A 101 14.54 7.55 1.39
CA ALA A 101 15.53 8.58 1.70
C ALA A 101 14.91 9.99 1.62
N GLY A 102 15.21 10.86 2.59
CA GLY A 102 14.64 12.21 2.67
C GLY A 102 13.34 12.33 3.49
N THR A 103 12.81 11.23 4.03
CA THR A 103 11.67 11.32 4.98
C THR A 103 12.09 12.03 6.26
N LEU A 104 11.31 13.06 6.62
CA LEU A 104 11.34 13.65 7.95
C LEU A 104 10.67 12.66 8.91
N GLY A 105 11.32 12.41 10.05
CA GLY A 105 10.84 11.44 11.05
C GLY A 105 9.46 11.75 11.62
N GLY A 106 8.91 10.83 12.41
CA GLY A 106 7.56 10.94 12.95
C GLY A 106 6.49 10.42 12.00
N LEU A 107 5.26 10.93 12.13
CA LEU A 107 4.07 10.43 11.42
C LEU A 107 4.22 10.48 9.89
N SER A 108 4.97 11.45 9.35
CA SER A 108 5.25 11.56 7.91
C SER A 108 6.02 10.38 7.33
N ALA A 109 6.83 9.69 8.13
CA ALA A 109 7.58 8.52 7.68
C ALA A 109 6.72 7.24 7.60
N LEU A 110 5.55 7.25 8.23
CA LEU A 110 4.60 6.13 8.22
C LEU A 110 3.67 6.17 7.01
N ILE A 111 3.50 7.34 6.41
CA ILE A 111 2.63 7.53 5.25
C ILE A 111 3.30 6.88 4.03
N ALA A 112 2.61 5.94 3.40
CA ALA A 112 3.07 5.31 2.17
C ALA A 112 3.15 6.33 1.02
N GLU A 113 4.04 6.05 0.06
CA GLU A 113 4.18 6.87 -1.14
C GLU A 113 2.85 7.02 -1.88
N GLY A 114 2.53 8.24 -2.32
CA GLY A 114 1.27 8.57 -2.98
C GLY A 114 0.05 8.68 -2.05
N LYS A 115 0.19 8.44 -0.74
CA LYS A 115 -0.89 8.62 0.24
C LYS A 115 -0.70 9.88 1.09
N ARG A 116 -1.74 10.24 1.83
CA ARG A 116 -1.82 11.41 2.72
C ARG A 116 -2.39 11.00 4.06
N ALA A 117 -1.97 11.69 5.12
CA ALA A 117 -2.59 11.58 6.43
C ALA A 117 -3.64 12.68 6.60
N ILE A 118 -4.85 12.31 7.04
CA ILE A 118 -5.91 13.25 7.38
C ILE A 118 -6.45 12.94 8.78
N THR A 119 -6.59 13.97 9.61
CA THR A 119 -7.14 13.84 10.96
C THR A 119 -8.62 14.21 10.93
N VAL A 120 -9.46 13.29 11.40
CA VAL A 120 -10.91 13.48 11.49
C VAL A 120 -11.38 13.36 12.93
N ARG A 121 -12.33 14.23 13.29
CA ARG A 121 -13.04 14.20 14.56
C ARG A 121 -14.17 13.17 14.45
N VAL A 122 -14.29 12.29 15.43
CA VAL A 122 -15.22 11.16 15.38
C VAL A 122 -16.05 11.11 16.66
N ASN A 123 -17.30 10.67 16.57
CA ASN A 123 -18.16 10.60 17.75
C ASN A 123 -17.71 9.47 18.70
N ASP A 124 -17.77 9.76 20.01
CA ASP A 124 -17.12 8.97 21.07
C ASP A 124 -17.67 7.54 21.25
N VAL A 125 -18.85 7.25 20.69
CA VAL A 125 -19.60 6.03 21.02
C VAL A 125 -19.12 4.79 20.25
N VAL A 126 -18.51 4.96 19.08
CA VAL A 126 -18.15 3.81 18.21
C VAL A 126 -16.63 3.62 18.07
N GLY A 127 -15.83 4.67 18.28
CA GLY A 127 -14.38 4.64 18.07
C GLY A 127 -13.50 4.46 19.32
N VAL A 128 -14.05 4.53 20.53
CA VAL A 128 -13.27 4.85 21.76
C VAL A 128 -13.28 3.75 22.81
N ALA A 129 -13.89 2.59 22.56
CA ALA A 129 -13.70 1.43 23.43
C ALA A 129 -12.29 0.79 23.29
N GLY A 130 -11.29 1.57 22.84
CA GLY A 130 -9.89 1.14 22.72
C GLY A 130 -9.56 0.31 21.48
N PHE A 131 -10.46 0.21 20.50
CA PHE A 131 -10.30 -0.74 19.39
C PHE A 131 -9.70 -0.14 18.11
N ALA A 132 -9.80 1.17 17.88
CA ALA A 132 -9.23 1.85 16.72
C ALA A 132 -7.73 2.18 16.92
N LEU A 133 -6.93 1.20 17.30
CA LEU A 133 -5.49 1.37 17.55
C LEU A 133 -4.72 1.65 16.24
N PRO A 134 -3.59 2.37 16.30
CA PRO A 134 -2.67 2.49 15.18
C PRO A 134 -2.31 1.11 14.60
N GLY A 135 -2.34 0.98 13.27
CA GLY A 135 -2.13 -0.28 12.57
C GLY A 135 -3.40 -1.06 12.23
N ASN A 136 -4.56 -0.69 12.80
CA ASN A 136 -5.84 -1.32 12.47
C ASN A 136 -6.48 -0.70 11.22
N PHE A 137 -7.34 -1.49 10.58
CA PHE A 137 -8.19 -1.03 9.48
C PHE A 137 -9.59 -0.68 10.00
N VAL A 138 -10.14 0.43 9.51
CA VAL A 138 -11.48 0.92 9.86
C VAL A 138 -12.26 1.24 8.59
N ASP A 139 -13.57 1.14 8.69
CA ASP A 139 -14.52 1.69 7.73
C ASP A 139 -15.11 2.98 8.30
N ILE A 140 -15.35 3.97 7.44
CA ILE A 140 -15.87 5.27 7.82
C ILE A 140 -17.30 5.40 7.31
N ILE A 141 -18.21 5.63 8.24
CA ILE A 141 -19.63 5.86 7.97
C ILE A 141 -19.92 7.34 8.14
N VAL A 142 -20.62 7.93 7.18
CA VAL A 142 -21.23 9.25 7.31
C VAL A 142 -22.72 9.09 7.56
N ASN A 143 -23.22 9.80 8.56
CA ASN A 143 -24.65 10.03 8.75
C ASN A 143 -24.96 11.46 8.30
N THR A 144 -25.80 11.60 7.27
CA THR A 144 -26.17 12.88 6.67
C THR A 144 -27.66 12.87 6.31
N GLN A 145 -28.19 14.03 5.92
CA GLN A 145 -29.55 14.17 5.42
C GLN A 145 -29.50 14.39 3.91
N SER A 146 -30.24 13.58 3.16
CA SER A 146 -30.42 13.72 1.72
C SER A 146 -31.93 13.79 1.44
N ASN A 147 -32.38 14.86 0.77
CA ASN A 147 -33.80 15.11 0.48
C ASN A 147 -34.70 14.95 1.74
N GLU A 148 -34.30 15.58 2.85
CA GLU A 148 -34.97 15.51 4.18
C GLU A 148 -35.00 14.12 4.84
N ARG A 149 -34.36 13.11 4.23
CA ARG A 149 -34.25 11.76 4.79
C ARG A 149 -32.85 11.56 5.36
N ALA A 150 -32.78 11.17 6.63
CA ALA A 150 -31.52 10.75 7.23
C ALA A 150 -31.04 9.44 6.59
N ILE A 151 -29.80 9.43 6.12
CA ILE A 151 -29.12 8.29 5.50
C ILE A 151 -27.74 8.10 6.14
N SER A 152 -27.42 6.84 6.43
CA SER A 152 -26.13 6.39 6.94
C SER A 152 -25.46 5.52 5.88
N LYS A 153 -24.28 5.92 5.40
CA LYS A 153 -23.57 5.20 4.34
C LYS A 153 -22.08 5.11 4.63
N ILE A 154 -21.47 4.00 4.22
CA ILE A 154 -20.02 3.83 4.23
C ILE A 154 -19.43 4.69 3.11
N VAL A 155 -18.55 5.63 3.48
CA VAL A 155 -17.87 6.53 2.53
C VAL A 155 -16.54 5.95 2.09
N LEU A 156 -15.79 5.42 3.05
CA LEU A 156 -14.48 4.83 2.83
C LEU A 156 -14.39 3.51 3.57
N GLU A 157 -13.79 2.54 2.91
CA GLU A 157 -13.58 1.20 3.44
C GLU A 157 -12.09 0.90 3.58
N ARG A 158 -11.74 0.08 4.58
CA ARG A 158 -10.41 -0.47 4.80
C ARG A 158 -9.33 0.62 4.83
N ILE A 159 -9.56 1.66 5.62
CA ILE A 159 -8.61 2.75 5.82
C ILE A 159 -7.73 2.44 7.02
N LEU A 160 -6.41 2.63 6.86
CA LEU A 160 -5.43 2.37 7.91
C LEU A 160 -5.43 3.53 8.92
N VAL A 161 -5.47 3.19 10.21
CA VAL A 161 -5.28 4.15 11.30
C VAL A 161 -3.79 4.35 11.56
N LEU A 162 -3.31 5.59 11.47
CA LEU A 162 -1.91 5.96 11.74
C LEU A 162 -1.72 6.41 13.19
N ALA A 163 -2.66 7.15 13.75
CA ALA A 163 -2.58 7.68 15.10
C ALA A 163 -3.96 7.99 15.67
N VAL A 164 -4.07 7.98 16.99
CA VAL A 164 -5.24 8.43 17.75
C VAL A 164 -4.80 9.53 18.70
N ALA A 165 -5.54 10.63 18.74
CA ALA A 165 -5.30 11.74 19.63
C ALA A 165 -6.59 12.07 20.40
N GLN A 166 -6.44 12.35 21.69
CA GLN A 166 -7.52 12.91 22.50
C GLN A 166 -7.30 14.42 22.59
N GLU A 167 -8.20 15.17 21.97
CA GLU A 167 -8.19 16.62 22.04
C GLU A 167 -9.02 17.03 23.26
N VAL A 168 -8.37 17.57 24.28
CA VAL A 168 -9.06 18.11 25.46
C VAL A 168 -9.48 19.53 25.13
N GLY A 169 -10.77 19.73 24.84
CA GLY A 169 -11.34 21.07 24.70
C GLY A 169 -11.27 21.80 26.03
N ARG A 170 -10.57 22.93 26.08
CA ARG A 170 -10.59 23.87 27.21
C ARG A 170 -11.82 24.78 27.09
N ASP A 171 -13.00 24.23 27.29
CA ASP A 171 -14.18 25.04 27.61
C ASP A 171 -14.29 25.15 29.14
N GLU A 172 -14.28 26.38 29.66
CA GLU A 172 -14.11 26.75 31.08
C GLU A 172 -15.19 26.21 32.04
N THR A 173 -16.15 25.41 31.57
CA THR A 173 -17.21 24.85 32.42
C THR A 173 -17.31 23.33 32.41
N LYS A 174 -16.78 22.60 31.41
CA LYS A 174 -16.62 21.13 31.43
C LYS A 174 -15.52 20.69 30.44
N PRO A 175 -14.47 19.95 30.86
CA PRO A 175 -13.52 19.37 29.92
C PRO A 175 -14.24 18.35 29.03
N ARG A 176 -14.34 18.64 27.74
CA ARG A 176 -14.85 17.69 26.75
C ARG A 176 -13.65 17.05 26.04
N VAL A 177 -13.44 15.77 26.30
CA VAL A 177 -12.48 14.96 25.56
C VAL A 177 -13.13 14.64 24.22
N VAL A 178 -12.53 15.10 23.12
CA VAL A 178 -12.98 14.75 21.79
C VAL A 178 -11.94 13.88 21.12
N ASN A 179 -12.37 12.76 20.55
CA ASN A 179 -11.46 11.83 19.90
C ASN A 179 -11.22 12.24 18.45
N ALA A 180 -9.93 12.31 18.09
CA ALA A 180 -9.46 12.59 16.75
C ALA A 180 -8.61 11.41 16.27
N VAL A 181 -8.87 10.94 15.06
CA VAL A 181 -8.18 9.79 14.46
C VAL A 181 -7.49 10.23 13.18
N THR A 182 -6.22 9.89 13.04
CA THR A 182 -5.42 10.17 11.84
C THR A 182 -5.40 8.94 10.95
N LEU A 183 -5.86 9.12 9.72
CA LEU A 183 -6.12 8.06 8.74
C LEU A 183 -5.18 8.20 7.54
N GLU A 184 -4.71 7.08 7.00
CA GLU A 184 -3.93 7.03 5.76
C GLU A 184 -4.85 6.84 4.55
N VAL A 185 -4.93 7.84 3.69
CA VAL A 185 -5.87 7.89 2.55
C VAL A 185 -5.17 8.27 1.25
N THR A 186 -5.77 7.92 0.12
CA THR A 186 -5.38 8.49 -1.20
C THR A 186 -5.88 9.94 -1.31
N PRO A 187 -5.35 10.78 -2.22
CA PRO A 187 -5.81 12.17 -2.35
C PRO A 187 -7.30 12.28 -2.66
N ALA A 188 -7.82 11.44 -3.58
CA ALA A 188 -9.25 11.41 -3.88
C ALA A 188 -10.10 10.98 -2.66
N GLN A 189 -9.60 10.06 -1.84
CA GLN A 189 -10.26 9.67 -0.59
C GLN A 189 -10.21 10.80 0.45
N ALA A 190 -9.14 11.59 0.49
CA ALA A 190 -9.03 12.75 1.39
C ALA A 190 -10.07 13.82 1.04
N GLU A 191 -10.25 14.13 -0.25
CA GLU A 191 -11.28 15.07 -0.74
C GLU A 191 -12.69 14.59 -0.37
N ASN A 192 -12.99 13.31 -0.63
CA ASN A 192 -14.28 12.71 -0.26
C ASN A 192 -14.53 12.73 1.25
N LEU A 193 -13.50 12.48 2.05
CA LEU A 193 -13.61 12.48 3.50
C LEU A 193 -13.79 13.88 4.07
N ASP A 194 -13.13 14.89 3.50
CA ASP A 194 -13.31 16.28 3.90
C ASP A 194 -14.73 16.78 3.60
N LEU A 195 -15.27 16.44 2.41
CA LEU A 195 -16.66 16.68 2.08
C LEU A 195 -17.61 15.94 3.02
N ALA A 196 -17.37 14.66 3.28
CA ALA A 196 -18.19 13.87 4.20
C ALA A 196 -18.23 14.49 5.62
N ARG A 197 -17.11 15.10 6.04
CA ARG A 197 -16.99 15.80 7.32
C ARG A 197 -17.78 17.11 7.35
N SER A 198 -17.97 17.79 6.21
CA SER A 198 -18.76 19.03 6.15
C SER A 198 -20.27 18.78 6.06
N VAL A 199 -20.70 17.66 5.47
CA VAL A 199 -22.12 17.37 5.21
C VAL A 199 -22.80 16.50 6.28
N GLY A 200 -22.05 15.95 7.23
CA GLY A 200 -22.60 15.00 8.20
C GLY A 200 -21.69 14.68 9.37
N THR A 201 -22.13 13.74 10.20
CA THR A 201 -21.35 13.24 11.33
C THR A 201 -20.66 11.93 10.96
N LEU A 202 -19.36 11.84 11.23
CA LEU A 202 -18.55 10.66 10.94
C LEU A 202 -18.53 9.70 12.13
N SER A 203 -18.68 8.41 11.83
CA SER A 203 -18.52 7.29 12.76
C SER A 203 -17.50 6.31 12.21
N LEU A 204 -16.64 5.78 13.09
CA LEU A 204 -15.64 4.78 12.72
C LEU A 204 -16.15 3.41 13.12
N VAL A 205 -16.00 2.45 12.23
CA VAL A 205 -16.31 1.04 12.47
C VAL A 205 -15.03 0.23 12.32
N LEU A 206 -14.68 -0.54 13.34
CA LEU A 206 -13.51 -1.41 13.26
C LEU A 206 -13.77 -2.54 12.26
N ARG A 207 -12.87 -2.69 11.31
CA ARG A 207 -12.90 -3.79 10.35
C ARG A 207 -12.10 -4.97 10.88
N ASN A 208 -12.55 -6.18 10.57
CA ASN A 208 -11.73 -7.36 10.80
C ASN A 208 -10.44 -7.27 9.94
N GLN A 209 -9.28 -7.44 10.57
CA GLN A 209 -7.97 -7.32 9.92
C GLN A 209 -7.79 -8.30 8.75
N VAL A 210 -8.41 -9.48 8.81
CA VAL A 210 -8.27 -10.53 7.80
C VAL A 210 -9.33 -10.48 6.70
N ASP A 211 -10.35 -9.61 6.78
CA ASP A 211 -11.43 -9.58 5.80
C ASP A 211 -11.12 -8.68 4.60
N PRO A 212 -10.88 -9.24 3.39
CA PRO A 212 -10.58 -8.47 2.20
C PRO A 212 -11.84 -8.01 1.45
N ARG A 213 -13.05 -8.46 1.82
CA ARG A 213 -14.24 -8.28 0.97
C ARG A 213 -14.80 -6.86 1.06
N PRO A 214 -14.87 -6.10 -0.04
CA PRO A 214 -15.55 -4.80 -0.01
C PRO A 214 -17.01 -4.99 0.37
N GLY A 215 -17.48 -4.18 1.32
CA GLY A 215 -18.81 -4.24 1.88
C GLY A 215 -19.74 -3.28 1.13
N THR A 216 -20.05 -3.57 -0.13
CA THR A 216 -20.98 -2.72 -0.89
C THR A 216 -22.35 -2.74 -0.21
N THR A 217 -22.74 -1.58 0.33
CA THR A 217 -24.05 -1.37 0.95
C THR A 217 -24.72 -0.15 0.31
N GLU A 218 -26.04 -0.23 0.17
CA GLU A 218 -26.87 0.89 -0.31
C GLU A 218 -26.97 2.03 0.72
N GLY A 219 -26.49 1.78 1.94
CA GLY A 219 -26.72 2.62 3.10
C GLY A 219 -28.05 2.31 3.78
N ALA A 220 -28.21 2.79 5.01
CA ALA A 220 -29.40 2.60 5.82
C ALA A 220 -30.13 3.94 5.97
N THR A 221 -31.44 3.93 5.70
CA THR A 221 -32.34 5.06 5.97
C THR A 221 -33.29 4.69 7.11
N LYS A 222 -34.02 5.68 7.65
CA LYS A 222 -35.08 5.40 8.64
C LYS A 222 -36.10 4.37 8.12
N GLY A 223 -36.44 4.42 6.83
CA GLY A 223 -37.38 3.47 6.22
C GLY A 223 -36.86 2.03 6.24
N THR A 224 -35.62 1.82 5.78
CA THR A 224 -35.00 0.48 5.77
C THR A 224 -34.73 -0.05 7.17
N LEU A 225 -34.39 0.81 8.13
CA LEU A 225 -34.13 0.43 9.52
C LEU A 225 -35.41 0.05 10.27
N LEU A 226 -36.52 0.72 10.00
CA LEU A 226 -37.80 0.51 10.69
C LEU A 226 -38.73 -0.45 9.93
N GLY A 227 -38.25 -1.10 8.86
CA GLY A 227 -39.02 -2.08 8.10
C GLY A 227 -40.08 -1.52 7.17
N ALA A 228 -40.08 -0.20 6.92
CA ALA A 228 -40.90 0.38 5.86
C ALA A 228 -40.21 0.06 4.52
N HIS A 229 -40.65 -1.03 3.90
CA HIS A 229 -40.33 -1.35 2.51
C HIS A 229 -40.90 -0.24 1.61
N GLU A 230 -40.15 0.84 1.41
CA GLU A 230 -40.42 1.78 0.32
C GLU A 230 -40.07 1.02 -0.95
N ALA A 231 -41.10 0.63 -1.70
CA ALA A 231 -40.95 0.01 -3.00
C ALA A 231 -39.95 0.83 -3.83
N PRO A 232 -39.09 0.18 -4.64
CA PRO A 232 -38.23 0.90 -5.57
C PRO A 232 -39.06 1.96 -6.29
N PRO A 233 -38.57 3.20 -6.48
CA PRO A 233 -39.30 4.20 -7.24
C PRO A 233 -39.72 3.52 -8.53
N ALA A 234 -41.04 3.41 -8.72
CA ALA A 234 -41.62 2.73 -9.87
C ALA A 234 -40.84 3.21 -11.08
N ALA A 235 -40.11 2.28 -11.70
CA ALA A 235 -39.45 2.56 -12.96
C ALA A 235 -40.53 3.21 -13.82
N THR A 236 -40.30 4.47 -14.22
CA THR A 236 -41.09 5.12 -15.28
C THR A 236 -41.33 4.03 -16.32
N PRO A 237 -42.59 3.69 -16.64
CA PRO A 237 -42.84 2.60 -17.57
C PRO A 237 -42.08 2.93 -18.84
N VAL A 238 -41.02 2.17 -19.09
CA VAL A 238 -40.33 2.18 -20.37
C VAL A 238 -41.43 1.79 -21.33
N ALA A 239 -41.86 2.76 -22.14
CA ALA A 239 -42.82 2.54 -23.20
C ALA A 239 -42.37 1.28 -23.96
N GLU A 240 -43.27 0.31 -24.00
CA GLU A 240 -43.09 -0.93 -24.75
C GLU A 240 -42.60 -0.57 -26.16
N PRO A 241 -41.48 -1.14 -26.64
CA PRO A 241 -41.05 -0.91 -28.01
C PRO A 241 -42.19 -1.36 -28.93
N PRO A 242 -42.60 -0.56 -29.92
CA PRO A 242 -43.68 -0.94 -30.82
C PRO A 242 -43.36 -2.30 -31.45
N PRO A 243 -44.38 -3.16 -31.67
CA PRO A 243 -44.17 -4.53 -32.13
C PRO A 243 -43.37 -4.52 -33.42
N ALA A 244 -42.34 -5.38 -33.46
CA ALA A 244 -41.48 -5.56 -34.60
C ALA A 244 -42.32 -5.79 -35.85
N ALA A 245 -42.14 -4.92 -36.85
CA ALA A 245 -42.75 -5.09 -38.16
C ALA A 245 -42.41 -6.48 -38.73
N PRO A 246 -43.35 -7.17 -39.40
CA PRO A 246 -43.11 -8.50 -39.95
C PRO A 246 -41.92 -8.48 -40.91
N PRO A 247 -41.14 -9.57 -40.99
CA PRO A 247 -39.95 -9.61 -41.83
C PRO A 247 -40.34 -9.30 -43.28
N ALA A 248 -39.73 -8.24 -43.83
CA ALA A 248 -39.89 -7.89 -45.22
C ALA A 248 -39.43 -9.08 -46.08
N ARG A 249 -40.34 -9.61 -46.89
CA ARG A 249 -40.04 -10.62 -47.91
C ARG A 249 -38.87 -10.11 -48.75
N PRO A 250 -37.89 -10.97 -49.13
CA PRO A 250 -36.79 -10.53 -49.98
C PRO A 250 -37.37 -10.01 -51.29
N ARG A 251 -37.27 -8.69 -51.48
CA ARG A 251 -37.63 -8.01 -52.71
C ARG A 251 -36.57 -8.44 -53.72
N MET A 252 -36.93 -9.32 -54.66
CA MET A 252 -36.10 -9.59 -55.84
C MET A 252 -35.68 -8.24 -56.43
N GLN A 253 -34.37 -7.96 -56.38
CA GLN A 253 -33.81 -6.83 -57.08
C GLN A 253 -33.92 -7.13 -58.56
N VAL A 254 -34.92 -6.52 -59.20
CA VAL A 254 -34.98 -6.41 -60.65
C VAL A 254 -33.77 -5.58 -61.05
N ALA A 255 -32.89 -6.17 -61.86
CA ALA A 255 -31.75 -5.48 -62.44
C ALA A 255 -32.25 -4.25 -63.21
N ASN A 256 -32.01 -3.06 -62.66
CA ASN A 256 -32.30 -1.83 -63.37
C ASN A 256 -31.23 -1.59 -64.43
N ALA A 257 -31.74 -1.34 -65.64
CA ALA A 257 -31.01 -1.17 -66.88
C ALA A 257 -29.91 -0.11 -66.81
N ALA A 258 -28.83 -0.37 -67.55
CA ALA A 258 -27.70 0.54 -67.72
C ALA A 258 -28.15 1.93 -68.21
N PRO A 259 -27.56 3.03 -67.70
CA PRO A 259 -27.81 4.36 -68.24
C PRO A 259 -27.14 4.50 -69.62
N ARG A 260 -27.91 4.98 -70.59
CA ARG A 260 -27.44 5.29 -71.95
C ARG A 260 -26.40 6.41 -71.89
N ALA A 261 -25.24 6.19 -72.51
CA ALA A 261 -24.16 7.17 -72.62
C ALA A 261 -24.63 8.42 -73.37
N ARG A 262 -24.48 9.61 -72.75
CA ARG A 262 -24.59 10.90 -73.43
C ARG A 262 -23.20 11.32 -73.92
N SER A 263 -23.08 11.66 -75.20
CA SER A 263 -21.84 12.18 -75.78
C SER A 263 -21.61 13.61 -75.33
N CYS A 264 -20.60 13.82 -74.50
CA CYS A 264 -20.08 15.16 -74.20
C CYS A 264 -18.84 15.41 -75.06
N VAL A 265 -18.72 16.61 -75.63
CA VAL A 265 -17.53 17.03 -76.36
C VAL A 265 -16.81 18.08 -75.51
N GLY A 266 -15.54 17.82 -75.19
CA GLY A 266 -14.70 18.75 -74.47
C GLY A 266 -13.85 19.56 -75.44
N VAL A 267 -13.88 20.89 -75.32
CA VAL A 267 -12.99 21.79 -76.07
C VAL A 267 -11.93 22.31 -75.11
N ILE A 268 -10.67 22.16 -75.48
CA ILE A 268 -9.52 22.67 -74.71
C ILE A 268 -8.96 23.85 -75.49
N ALA A 269 -9.09 25.06 -74.95
CA ALA A 269 -8.49 26.27 -75.49
C ALA A 269 -7.42 26.76 -74.51
N GLY A 270 -6.17 26.36 -74.74
CA GLY A 270 -5.04 26.68 -73.85
C GLY A 270 -5.17 25.99 -72.49
N VAL A 271 -5.10 26.76 -71.40
CA VAL A 271 -5.11 26.26 -70.01
C VAL A 271 -6.51 26.17 -69.37
N GLN A 272 -7.57 26.48 -70.12
CA GLN A 272 -8.95 26.35 -69.63
C GLN A 272 -9.65 25.19 -70.38
N ARG A 273 -10.29 24.30 -69.61
CA ARG A 273 -11.07 23.18 -70.14
C ARG A 273 -12.53 23.39 -69.76
N THR A 274 -13.39 23.52 -70.76
CA THR A 274 -14.85 23.55 -70.61
C THR A 274 -15.46 22.35 -71.31
N GLN A 275 -16.50 21.80 -70.71
CA GLN A 275 -17.19 20.62 -71.20
C GLN A 275 -18.68 20.94 -71.27
N GLU A 276 -19.26 20.78 -72.46
CA GLU A 276 -20.69 20.86 -72.66
C GLU A 276 -21.22 19.49 -73.09
N CYS A 277 -22.35 19.14 -72.52
CA CYS A 277 -23.07 17.91 -72.77
C CYS A 277 -24.46 18.29 -73.31
N LEU A 278 -24.86 17.71 -74.44
CA LEU A 278 -26.22 17.85 -74.99
C LEU A 278 -27.24 17.01 -74.21
#